data_AF-A0A6N7IGG1-F1
#
_entry.id   AF-A0A6N7IGG1-F1
#
_cell.length_a   1.000
_cell.length_b   1.000
_cell.length_c   1.000
_cell.angle_alpha   90.00
_cell.angle_beta   90.00
_cell.angle_gamma   90.00
#
_symmetry.space_group_name_H-M   'P 1'
#
loop_
_entity.id
_entity.type
_entity.pdbx_description
1 polymer ?
#
loop_
_entity_poly.entity_id
_entity_poly.type
_entity_poly.pdbx_seq_one_letter_code
_entity_poly.pdbx_strand_id
1 'polypeptide(L)'
;MTLDGSSRRGYLDEVVAILWPPPARGHVGRGHGHGTGELVARFVLVPDASRPRLLVPEAAPRAAAAAVRRYTAHRSPRMLLGAGLLAAIFATGMSSVLLRDRLRVYRPAGGTAGTIGTIETYLRGALGRDLLLSLHIGRPRANRKPVLHALRPDGESLGFVKVGINPLTSELVRAEAEALRTLGRAGLRAITVPGVLHHGRWNDLEILVQSALPVWGARARDGARDGRRLAAMRELAEIRGVRTEPADASSYPRRLARRLGDVPDREAAGVVRGAIERAVADGEPLPMGAWHGDWTPWNMAVTPDSVLVWDWERFALDVPVGFDALHYVLQELRAGGVEAARRGAEHCIQRAPDILGPFGLAAPAARRVAVLYLAEIATRYLLDDQAEAGARLGRLDRWLLPVLSSAEANPKD
;
A
#
# COMPACT_ATOMS: atom_id res chain seq x y z
N MET A 1 -17.34 11.65 -7.63
CA MET A 1 -18.09 10.40 -7.37
C MET A 1 -17.63 9.88 -6.02
N THR A 2 -18.40 10.16 -4.97
CA THR A 2 -18.10 9.81 -3.58
C THR A 2 -18.45 8.32 -3.37
N LEU A 3 -17.52 7.54 -2.82
CA LEU A 3 -17.56 6.08 -2.79
C LEU A 3 -18.27 5.58 -1.52
N ASP A 4 -19.61 5.59 -1.47
CA ASP A 4 -20.35 5.01 -0.33
C ASP A 4 -20.65 3.51 -0.53
N GLY A 5 -19.58 2.72 -0.47
CA GLY A 5 -19.62 1.26 -0.54
C GLY A 5 -19.39 0.64 0.83
N SER A 6 -20.30 0.86 1.79
CA SER A 6 -20.20 0.29 3.15
C SER A 6 -20.17 -1.25 3.16
N SER A 7 -20.69 -1.90 2.10
CA SER A 7 -20.59 -3.35 1.88
C SER A 7 -19.54 -3.71 0.81
N ARG A 8 -18.89 -4.88 0.97
CA ARG A 8 -17.95 -5.40 -0.04
C ARG A 8 -18.60 -5.64 -1.40
N ARG A 9 -19.91 -5.91 -1.42
CA ARG A 9 -20.67 -6.10 -2.66
C ARG A 9 -20.91 -4.77 -3.37
N GLY A 10 -21.34 -3.72 -2.66
CA GLY A 10 -21.49 -2.38 -3.24
C GLY A 10 -20.19 -1.90 -3.90
N TYR A 11 -19.06 -2.06 -3.19
CA TYR A 11 -17.75 -1.73 -3.77
C TYR A 11 -17.39 -2.61 -4.99
N LEU A 12 -17.79 -3.88 -5.03
CA LEU A 12 -17.58 -4.70 -6.23
C LEU A 12 -18.37 -4.12 -7.42
N ASP A 13 -19.63 -3.75 -7.22
CA ASP A 13 -20.47 -3.21 -8.29
C ASP A 13 -19.89 -1.87 -8.82
N GLU A 14 -19.35 -1.02 -7.94
CA GLU A 14 -18.60 0.20 -8.32
C GLU A 14 -17.35 -0.12 -9.15
N VAL A 15 -16.50 -1.05 -8.68
CA VAL A 15 -15.27 -1.43 -9.41
C VAL A 15 -15.62 -2.05 -10.76
N VAL A 16 -16.70 -2.83 -10.84
CA VAL A 16 -17.17 -3.40 -12.10
C VAL A 16 -17.56 -2.32 -13.10
N ALA A 17 -18.28 -1.28 -12.67
CA ALA A 17 -18.65 -0.16 -13.54
C ALA A 17 -17.44 0.64 -14.04
N ILE A 18 -16.38 0.73 -13.23
CA ILE A 18 -15.14 1.43 -13.59
C ILE A 18 -14.29 0.61 -14.57
N LEU A 19 -14.11 -0.69 -14.32
CA LEU A 19 -13.23 -1.55 -15.12
C LEU A 19 -13.87 -2.05 -16.42
N TRP A 20 -15.20 -2.11 -16.47
CA TRP A 20 -15.98 -2.49 -17.64
C TRP A 20 -17.08 -1.45 -17.90
N PRO A 21 -16.71 -0.23 -18.33
CA PRO A 21 -17.67 0.84 -18.57
C PRO A 21 -18.59 0.54 -19.77
N PRO A 22 -19.73 1.25 -19.92
CA PRO A 22 -20.59 1.13 -21.08
C PRO A 22 -19.80 1.22 -22.39
N PRO A 23 -20.11 0.37 -23.40
CA PRO A 23 -21.30 -0.47 -23.49
C PRO A 23 -21.19 -1.82 -22.76
N ALA A 24 -20.06 -2.13 -22.11
CA ALA A 24 -19.92 -3.38 -21.35
C ALA A 24 -20.81 -3.37 -20.09
N ARG A 25 -21.27 -4.55 -19.67
CA ARG A 25 -22.12 -4.72 -18.48
C ARG A 25 -21.71 -5.96 -17.67
N GLY A 26 -21.38 -5.75 -16.40
CA GLY A 26 -21.13 -6.81 -15.45
C GLY A 26 -22.40 -7.31 -14.75
N HIS A 27 -22.57 -8.62 -14.68
CA HIS A 27 -23.68 -9.30 -14.01
C HIS A 27 -23.13 -10.25 -12.95
N VAL A 28 -23.55 -10.07 -11.70
CA VAL A 28 -23.17 -10.94 -10.59
C VAL A 28 -24.34 -11.82 -10.17
N GLY A 29 -24.14 -13.15 -10.13
CA GLY A 29 -25.19 -14.08 -9.69
C GLY A 29 -24.81 -15.56 -9.79
N ARG A 30 -25.78 -16.42 -9.40
CA ARG A 30 -25.70 -17.90 -9.49
C ARG A 30 -26.25 -18.39 -10.84
N GLY A 31 -25.69 -19.45 -11.40
CA GLY A 31 -26.21 -20.10 -12.63
C GLY A 31 -25.80 -19.39 -13.92
N HIS A 32 -26.24 -19.90 -15.09
CA HIS A 32 -25.97 -19.35 -16.42
C HIS A 32 -26.89 -18.15 -16.72
N GLY A 33 -26.68 -17.03 -16.04
CA GLY A 33 -27.35 -15.78 -16.41
C GLY A 33 -26.95 -15.38 -17.84
N HIS A 34 -27.90 -15.44 -18.77
CA HIS A 34 -27.72 -15.02 -20.16
C HIS A 34 -27.75 -13.50 -20.22
N GLY A 35 -26.58 -12.88 -20.34
CA GLY A 35 -26.50 -11.51 -20.82
C GLY A 35 -26.73 -11.49 -22.33
N THR A 36 -27.39 -10.47 -22.85
CA THR A 36 -27.46 -10.24 -24.29
C THR A 36 -26.11 -9.68 -24.77
N GLY A 37 -25.43 -10.40 -25.67
CA GLY A 37 -24.15 -9.98 -26.26
C GLY A 37 -23.00 -10.98 -26.11
N GLU A 38 -21.81 -10.55 -26.52
CA GLU A 38 -20.56 -11.30 -26.45
C GLU A 38 -20.03 -11.32 -25.01
N LEU A 39 -19.70 -12.51 -24.50
CA LEU A 39 -19.07 -12.66 -23.19
C LEU A 39 -17.58 -12.32 -23.29
N VAL A 40 -17.14 -11.27 -22.58
CA VAL A 40 -15.74 -10.80 -22.63
C VAL A 40 -14.91 -11.19 -21.42
N ALA A 41 -15.53 -11.39 -20.26
CA ALA A 41 -14.84 -11.84 -19.05
C ALA A 41 -15.73 -12.66 -18.12
N ARG A 42 -15.14 -13.61 -17.41
CA ARG A 42 -15.84 -14.48 -16.45
C ARG A 42 -14.98 -14.79 -15.24
N PHE A 43 -15.50 -14.48 -14.05
CA PHE A 43 -14.81 -14.67 -12.78
C PHE A 43 -15.62 -15.48 -11.79
N VAL A 44 -14.92 -16.32 -11.00
CA VAL A 44 -15.44 -16.94 -9.79
C VAL A 44 -15.28 -15.97 -8.61
N LEU A 45 -16.35 -15.76 -7.86
CA LEU A 45 -16.33 -14.95 -6.65
C LEU A 45 -15.99 -15.81 -5.43
N VAL A 46 -14.98 -15.39 -4.67
CA VAL A 46 -14.50 -16.12 -3.50
C VAL A 46 -14.67 -15.29 -2.22
N PRO A 47 -15.29 -15.83 -1.15
CA PRO A 47 -15.97 -17.14 -1.13
C PRO A 47 -17.31 -17.13 -1.89
N ASP A 48 -18.01 -16.00 -1.94
CA ASP A 48 -19.37 -15.87 -2.49
C ASP A 48 -19.68 -14.40 -2.86
N ALA A 49 -20.83 -14.16 -3.50
CA ALA A 49 -21.25 -12.84 -3.97
C ALA A 49 -21.72 -11.88 -2.86
N SER A 50 -22.04 -12.37 -1.66
CA SER A 50 -22.46 -11.54 -0.54
C SER A 50 -21.26 -10.91 0.18
N ARG A 51 -20.13 -11.62 0.20
CA ARG A 51 -18.89 -11.19 0.85
C ARG A 51 -17.66 -11.41 -0.03
N PRO A 52 -17.65 -10.89 -1.27
CA PRO A 52 -16.58 -11.18 -2.21
C PRO A 52 -15.26 -10.59 -1.70
N ARG A 53 -14.20 -11.38 -1.72
CA ARG A 53 -12.84 -10.97 -1.31
C ARG A 53 -11.83 -11.08 -2.45
N LEU A 54 -12.08 -12.00 -3.37
CA LEU A 54 -11.22 -12.27 -4.51
C LEU A 54 -12.09 -12.71 -5.70
N LEU A 55 -11.77 -12.17 -6.87
CA LEU A 55 -12.29 -12.64 -8.15
C LEU A 55 -11.17 -13.37 -8.86
N VAL A 56 -11.42 -14.59 -9.34
CA VAL A 56 -10.42 -15.37 -10.08
C VAL A 56 -10.96 -15.77 -11.45
N PRO A 57 -10.11 -15.86 -12.49
CA PRO A 57 -10.57 -16.17 -13.84
C PRO A 57 -11.14 -17.60 -13.89
N GLU A 58 -12.37 -17.76 -14.38
CA GLU A 58 -13.02 -19.08 -14.35
C GLU A 58 -12.44 -20.06 -15.38
N ALA A 59 -12.12 -19.57 -16.58
CA ALA A 59 -11.67 -20.41 -17.69
C ALA A 59 -10.20 -20.88 -17.58
N ALA A 60 -9.49 -20.52 -16.50
CA ALA A 60 -8.07 -20.82 -16.34
C ALA A 60 -7.77 -21.37 -14.94
N PRO A 61 -7.98 -22.68 -14.71
CA PRO A 61 -7.77 -23.35 -13.43
C PRO A 61 -6.40 -23.08 -12.78
N ARG A 62 -5.33 -23.10 -13.59
CA ARG A 62 -3.97 -22.84 -13.13
C ARG A 62 -3.80 -21.40 -12.66
N ALA A 63 -4.25 -20.42 -13.46
CA ALA A 63 -4.22 -19.02 -13.09
C ALA A 63 -5.09 -18.70 -11.87
N ALA A 64 -6.27 -19.31 -11.76
CA ALA A 64 -7.15 -19.18 -10.60
C ALA A 64 -6.50 -19.72 -9.33
N ALA A 65 -5.93 -20.93 -9.37
CA ALA A 65 -5.20 -21.50 -8.25
C ALA A 65 -4.00 -20.64 -7.85
N ALA A 66 -3.31 -20.07 -8.83
CA ALA A 66 -2.18 -19.18 -8.59
C ALA A 66 -2.61 -17.85 -7.94
N ALA A 67 -3.72 -17.26 -8.37
CA ALA A 67 -4.32 -16.07 -7.75
C ALA A 67 -4.70 -16.32 -6.28
N VAL A 68 -5.32 -17.48 -5.97
CA VAL A 68 -5.67 -17.86 -4.60
C VAL A 68 -4.44 -18.02 -3.71
N ARG A 69 -3.43 -18.78 -4.16
CA ARG A 69 -2.18 -18.97 -3.39
C ARG A 69 -1.52 -17.63 -3.07
N ARG A 70 -1.53 -16.70 -4.02
CA ARG A 70 -0.86 -15.40 -3.91
C ARG A 70 -1.62 -14.41 -3.05
N TYR A 71 -2.95 -14.50 -3.03
CA TYR A 71 -3.79 -13.70 -2.13
C TYR A 71 -3.47 -13.90 -0.64
N THR A 72 -3.04 -15.10 -0.24
CA THR A 72 -2.82 -15.46 1.17
C THR A 72 -1.37 -15.47 1.62
N ALA A 73 -0.42 -15.22 0.73
CA ALA A 73 1.02 -15.35 1.01
C ALA A 73 1.56 -14.47 2.15
N HIS A 74 0.80 -13.45 2.59
CA HIS A 74 1.15 -12.52 3.66
C HIS A 74 0.30 -12.72 4.93
N ARG A 75 -0.34 -13.88 5.08
CA ARG A 75 -1.30 -14.15 6.15
C ARG A 75 -0.89 -15.35 7.00
N SER A 76 -1.52 -15.46 8.17
CA SER A 76 -1.21 -16.45 9.19
C SER A 76 -1.17 -17.89 8.65
N PRO A 77 -0.43 -18.82 9.30
CA PRO A 77 -0.29 -20.22 8.86
C PRO A 77 -1.63 -20.93 8.59
N ARG A 78 -2.67 -20.63 9.39
CA ARG A 78 -4.04 -21.16 9.19
C ARG A 78 -4.66 -20.70 7.87
N MET A 79 -4.39 -19.48 7.44
CA MET A 79 -4.88 -18.95 6.16
C MET A 79 -4.10 -19.51 4.96
N LEU A 80 -2.82 -19.88 5.15
CA LEU A 80 -2.04 -20.57 4.13
C LEU A 80 -2.60 -21.98 3.85
N LEU A 81 -2.98 -22.72 4.89
CA LEU A 81 -3.64 -24.04 4.75
C LEU A 81 -4.99 -23.93 4.02
N GLY A 82 -5.84 -22.98 4.42
CA GLY A 82 -7.13 -22.74 3.76
C GLY A 82 -6.97 -22.31 2.30
N ALA A 83 -5.93 -21.55 1.98
CA ALA A 83 -5.62 -21.18 0.60
C ALA A 83 -5.08 -22.35 -0.22
N GLY A 84 -4.31 -23.25 0.39
CA GLY A 84 -3.87 -24.49 -0.26
C GLY A 84 -5.06 -25.35 -0.70
N LEU A 85 -6.05 -25.52 0.18
CA LEU A 85 -7.29 -26.23 -0.14
C LEU A 85 -8.09 -25.54 -1.25
N LEU A 86 -8.30 -24.22 -1.16
CA LEU A 86 -9.00 -23.47 -2.20
C LEU A 86 -8.24 -23.52 -3.54
N ALA A 87 -6.91 -23.41 -3.53
CA ALA A 87 -6.09 -23.52 -4.73
C ALA A 87 -6.15 -24.92 -5.34
N ALA A 88 -6.22 -25.98 -4.51
CA ALA A 88 -6.43 -27.34 -4.98
C ALA A 88 -7.80 -27.50 -5.65
N ILE A 89 -8.88 -26.95 -5.06
CA ILE A 89 -10.22 -26.94 -5.67
C ILE A 89 -10.23 -26.30 -7.06
N PHE A 90 -9.50 -25.20 -7.24
CA PHE A 90 -9.35 -24.59 -8.56
C PHE A 90 -8.49 -25.44 -9.49
N ALA A 91 -7.36 -25.98 -9.02
CA ALA A 91 -6.46 -26.81 -9.82
C ALA A 91 -7.11 -28.10 -10.32
N THR A 92 -8.07 -28.67 -9.58
CA THR A 92 -8.82 -29.87 -9.95
C THR A 92 -10.07 -29.58 -10.79
N GLY A 93 -10.40 -28.30 -11.04
CA GLY A 93 -11.61 -27.93 -11.78
C GLY A 93 -12.92 -28.08 -11.00
N MET A 94 -12.86 -28.46 -9.72
CA MET A 94 -14.04 -28.65 -8.86
C MET A 94 -14.66 -27.33 -8.36
N SER A 95 -14.06 -26.18 -8.71
CA SER A 95 -14.55 -24.86 -8.33
C SER A 95 -15.97 -24.57 -8.82
N SER A 96 -16.39 -25.14 -9.95
CA SER A 96 -17.73 -24.96 -10.51
C SER A 96 -18.85 -25.55 -9.64
N VAL A 97 -18.54 -26.60 -8.88
CA VAL A 97 -19.50 -27.30 -8.00
C VAL A 97 -19.64 -26.60 -6.65
N LEU A 98 -18.51 -26.19 -6.07
CA LEU A 98 -18.42 -25.68 -4.70
C LEU A 98 -18.60 -24.15 -4.62
N LEU A 99 -18.15 -23.41 -5.64
CA LEU A 99 -18.26 -21.97 -5.71
C LEU A 99 -19.21 -21.65 -6.86
N ARG A 100 -20.42 -21.17 -6.55
CA ARG A 100 -21.49 -20.99 -7.56
C ARG A 100 -21.67 -19.56 -8.04
N ASP A 101 -21.16 -18.60 -7.27
CA ASP A 101 -21.30 -17.18 -7.59
C ASP A 101 -20.28 -16.74 -8.64
N ARG A 102 -20.77 -16.00 -9.64
CA ARG A 102 -19.97 -15.53 -10.78
C ARG A 102 -20.17 -14.06 -11.02
N LEU A 103 -19.11 -13.40 -11.49
CA LEU A 103 -19.19 -12.17 -12.27
C LEU A 103 -19.04 -12.52 -13.75
N ARG A 104 -19.97 -12.07 -14.58
CA ARG A 104 -19.93 -12.20 -16.04
C ARG A 104 -20.01 -10.83 -16.67
N VAL A 105 -19.08 -10.53 -17.57
CA VAL A 105 -19.07 -9.25 -18.29
C VAL A 105 -19.43 -9.51 -19.75
N TYR A 106 -20.45 -8.80 -20.22
CA TYR A 106 -20.94 -8.89 -21.59
C TYR A 106 -20.76 -7.56 -22.32
N ARG A 107 -20.56 -7.62 -23.64
CA ARG A 107 -20.49 -6.48 -24.55
C ARG A 107 -21.50 -6.67 -25.70
N PRO A 108 -22.21 -5.64 -26.18
CA PRO A 108 -23.12 -5.79 -27.31
C PRO A 108 -22.43 -6.35 -28.57
N ALA A 109 -23.07 -7.31 -29.23
CA ALA A 109 -22.58 -7.88 -30.48
C ALA A 109 -22.72 -6.87 -31.64
N GLY A 110 -21.72 -6.79 -32.52
CA GLY A 110 -21.79 -5.97 -33.74
C GLY A 110 -21.52 -4.47 -33.57
N GLY A 111 -21.25 -3.98 -32.36
CA GLY A 111 -20.75 -2.62 -32.18
C GLY A 111 -19.31 -2.53 -32.69
N THR A 112 -19.02 -1.57 -33.59
CA THR A 112 -17.65 -1.07 -33.79
C THR A 112 -17.02 -0.89 -32.42
N ALA A 113 -15.81 -1.40 -32.20
CA ALA A 113 -15.10 -1.25 -30.94
C ALA A 113 -15.20 0.23 -30.52
N GLY A 114 -16.11 0.53 -29.59
CA GLY A 114 -16.26 1.88 -29.08
C GLY A 114 -14.88 2.30 -28.60
N THR A 115 -14.55 3.58 -28.77
CA THR A 115 -13.23 4.16 -28.54
C THR A 115 -12.66 3.86 -27.13
N ILE A 116 -13.49 3.35 -26.21
CA ILE A 116 -13.15 2.91 -24.86
C ILE A 116 -13.29 1.37 -24.79
N GLY A 117 -12.19 0.63 -25.01
CA GLY A 117 -12.11 -0.82 -24.78
C GLY A 117 -12.19 -1.20 -23.29
N THR A 118 -12.25 -2.48 -22.94
CA THR A 118 -12.22 -2.94 -21.52
C THR A 118 -10.83 -2.80 -20.90
N ILE A 119 -10.72 -2.89 -19.57
CA ILE A 119 -9.42 -2.88 -18.89
C ILE A 119 -8.48 -3.99 -19.42
N GLU A 120 -8.99 -5.19 -19.72
CA GLU A 120 -8.19 -6.27 -20.32
C GLU A 120 -7.65 -5.87 -21.69
N THR A 121 -8.49 -5.23 -22.51
CA THR A 121 -8.11 -4.79 -23.86
C THR A 121 -7.00 -3.75 -23.78
N TYR A 122 -7.15 -2.76 -22.90
CA TYR A 122 -6.14 -1.75 -22.64
C TYR A 122 -4.82 -2.38 -22.16
N LEU A 123 -4.87 -3.24 -21.14
CA LEU A 123 -3.67 -3.85 -20.56
C LEU A 123 -2.95 -4.79 -21.54
N ARG A 124 -3.68 -5.54 -22.38
CA ARG A 124 -3.08 -6.36 -23.44
C ARG A 124 -2.34 -5.50 -24.45
N GLY A 125 -2.93 -4.38 -24.88
CA GLY A 125 -2.29 -3.42 -25.77
C GLY A 125 -1.04 -2.78 -25.14
N ALA A 126 -1.16 -2.34 -23.89
CA ALA A 126 -0.05 -1.69 -23.16
C ALA A 126 1.13 -2.64 -22.88
N LEU A 127 0.86 -3.92 -22.60
CA LEU A 127 1.90 -4.90 -22.26
C LEU A 127 2.35 -5.75 -23.46
N GLY A 128 1.70 -5.61 -24.61
CA GLY A 128 1.99 -6.35 -25.84
C GLY A 128 1.86 -7.87 -25.70
N ARG A 129 1.01 -8.36 -24.80
CA ARG A 129 0.87 -9.80 -24.51
C ARG A 129 -0.51 -10.14 -23.97
N ASP A 130 -0.92 -11.39 -24.15
CA ASP A 130 -2.16 -11.87 -23.54
C ASP A 130 -2.03 -12.02 -22.02
N LEU A 131 -3.14 -11.81 -21.32
CA LEU A 131 -3.22 -11.85 -19.87
C LEU A 131 -4.63 -12.20 -19.39
N LEU A 132 -4.67 -12.68 -18.15
CA LEU A 132 -5.87 -12.86 -17.34
C LEU A 132 -5.77 -11.96 -16.12
N LEU A 133 -6.93 -11.55 -15.61
CA LEU A 133 -7.02 -10.72 -14.41
C LEU A 133 -7.57 -11.52 -13.23
N SER A 134 -7.12 -11.16 -12.05
CA SER A 134 -7.78 -11.45 -10.78
C SER A 134 -7.90 -10.12 -10.02
N LEU A 135 -9.00 -9.92 -9.29
CA LEU A 135 -9.25 -8.68 -8.54
C LEU A 135 -9.34 -8.98 -7.05
N HIS A 136 -8.61 -8.21 -6.24
CA HIS A 136 -8.74 -8.26 -4.79
C HIS A 136 -9.70 -7.17 -4.28
N ILE A 137 -10.62 -7.56 -3.40
CA ILE A 137 -11.52 -6.64 -2.70
C ILE A 137 -11.00 -6.38 -1.28
N GLY A 138 -10.31 -5.25 -1.15
CA GLY A 138 -9.76 -4.74 0.11
C GLY A 138 -10.82 -4.24 1.09
N ARG A 139 -10.41 -3.98 2.33
CA ARG A 139 -11.26 -3.31 3.33
C ARG A 139 -11.47 -1.84 2.95
N PRO A 140 -12.60 -1.21 3.30
CA PRO A 140 -12.82 0.22 3.10
C PRO A 140 -11.70 1.07 3.72
N ARG A 141 -11.17 2.03 2.94
CA ARG A 141 -10.16 3.03 3.30
C ARG A 141 -10.30 4.21 2.33
N ALA A 142 -9.94 5.43 2.75
CA ALA A 142 -9.94 6.61 1.87
C ALA A 142 -9.02 6.44 0.65
N ASN A 143 -7.84 5.85 0.84
CA ASN A 143 -6.89 5.52 -0.22
C ASN A 143 -7.17 4.16 -0.91
N ARG A 144 -8.35 3.56 -0.71
CA ARG A 144 -8.71 2.28 -1.33
C ARG A 144 -8.80 2.47 -2.84
N LYS A 145 -7.87 1.82 -3.55
CA LYS A 145 -7.86 1.69 -5.01
C LYS A 145 -8.02 0.23 -5.45
N PRO A 146 -8.61 -0.04 -6.62
CA PRO A 146 -8.58 -1.37 -7.21
C PRO A 146 -7.13 -1.81 -7.45
N VAL A 147 -6.84 -3.05 -7.02
CA VAL A 147 -5.57 -3.72 -7.30
C VAL A 147 -5.87 -5.03 -8.01
N LEU A 148 -5.42 -5.13 -9.26
CA LEU A 148 -5.57 -6.30 -10.10
C LEU A 148 -4.27 -7.11 -10.07
N HIS A 149 -4.41 -8.42 -10.19
CA HIS A 149 -3.30 -9.33 -10.40
C HIS A 149 -3.34 -9.79 -11.85
N ALA A 150 -2.33 -9.39 -12.63
CA ALA A 150 -2.16 -9.78 -14.02
C ALA A 150 -1.39 -11.11 -14.08
N LEU A 151 -2.00 -12.09 -14.74
CA LEU A 151 -1.53 -13.47 -14.82
C LEU A 151 -1.40 -13.88 -16.29
N ARG A 152 -0.44 -14.74 -16.59
CA ARG A 152 -0.47 -15.52 -17.83
C ARG A 152 -1.49 -16.67 -17.72
N PRO A 153 -1.97 -17.23 -18.85
CA PRO A 153 -2.88 -18.37 -18.82
C PRO A 153 -2.35 -19.61 -18.06
N ASP A 154 -1.03 -19.80 -18.06
CA ASP A 154 -0.36 -20.87 -17.30
C ASP A 154 -0.32 -20.65 -15.78
N GLY A 155 -0.68 -19.45 -15.31
CA GLY A 155 -0.65 -19.02 -13.92
C GLY A 155 0.64 -18.34 -13.48
N GLU A 156 1.59 -18.05 -14.38
CA GLU A 156 2.72 -17.17 -14.10
C GLU A 156 2.22 -15.76 -13.77
N SER A 157 2.84 -15.10 -12.79
CA SER A 157 2.48 -13.73 -12.40
C SER A 157 3.20 -12.74 -13.30
N LEU A 158 2.46 -11.98 -14.10
CA LEU A 158 3.02 -10.86 -14.85
C LEU A 158 3.32 -9.68 -13.92
N GLY A 159 2.38 -9.37 -13.03
CA GLY A 159 2.48 -8.18 -12.21
C GLY A 159 1.19 -7.79 -11.51
N PHE A 160 1.22 -6.66 -10.84
CA PHE A 160 0.06 -6.06 -10.20
C PHE A 160 -0.30 -4.75 -10.89
N VAL A 161 -1.60 -4.50 -11.05
CA VAL A 161 -2.13 -3.28 -11.66
C VAL A 161 -2.80 -2.47 -10.57
N LYS A 162 -2.34 -1.25 -10.33
CA LYS A 162 -2.96 -0.28 -9.43
C LYS A 162 -3.73 0.74 -10.26
N VAL A 163 -4.98 1.00 -9.89
CA VAL A 163 -5.90 1.85 -10.65
C VAL A 163 -6.32 3.06 -9.81
N GLY A 164 -5.87 4.26 -10.17
CA GLY A 164 -6.31 5.52 -9.59
C GLY A 164 -7.69 5.89 -10.13
N ILE A 165 -8.68 6.02 -9.24
CA ILE A 165 -10.10 6.21 -9.60
C ILE A 165 -10.63 7.60 -9.19
N ASN A 166 -9.85 8.34 -8.42
CA ASN A 166 -10.18 9.69 -7.95
C ASN A 166 -8.87 10.50 -7.81
N PRO A 167 -8.91 11.82 -7.55
CA PRO A 167 -7.71 12.65 -7.47
C PRO A 167 -6.66 12.10 -6.49
N LEU A 168 -7.06 11.73 -5.27
CA LEU A 168 -6.18 11.19 -4.23
C LEU A 168 -5.48 9.90 -4.68
N THR A 169 -6.24 8.90 -5.13
CA THR A 169 -5.67 7.60 -5.55
C THR A 169 -4.85 7.72 -6.84
N SER A 170 -5.18 8.67 -7.72
CA SER A 170 -4.40 8.94 -8.94
C SER A 170 -3.07 9.62 -8.61
N GLU A 171 -3.04 10.53 -7.63
CA GLU A 171 -1.80 11.08 -7.09
C GLU A 171 -0.91 9.99 -6.48
N LEU A 172 -1.47 9.12 -5.62
CA LEU A 172 -0.73 8.00 -5.03
C LEU A 172 -0.16 7.03 -6.08
N VAL A 173 -0.92 6.74 -7.15
CA VAL A 173 -0.45 5.88 -8.25
C VAL A 173 0.70 6.53 -9.01
N ARG A 174 0.62 7.84 -9.30
CA ARG A 174 1.71 8.59 -9.95
C ARG A 174 2.96 8.65 -9.08
N ALA A 175 2.78 8.96 -7.79
CA ALA A 175 3.86 9.01 -6.80
C ALA A 175 4.58 7.66 -6.71
N GLU A 176 3.84 6.55 -6.66
CA GLU A 176 4.44 5.21 -6.66
C GLU A 176 5.19 4.91 -7.96
N ALA A 177 4.65 5.28 -9.12
CA ALA A 177 5.32 5.09 -10.39
C ALA A 177 6.64 5.88 -10.47
N GLU A 178 6.67 7.10 -9.94
CA GLU A 178 7.87 7.92 -9.84
C GLU A 178 8.89 7.36 -8.84
N ALA A 179 8.42 6.91 -7.67
CA ALA A 179 9.26 6.28 -6.66
C ALA A 179 9.95 5.03 -7.23
N LEU A 180 9.19 4.13 -7.88
CA LEU A 180 9.75 2.92 -8.48
C LEU A 180 10.76 3.22 -9.60
N ARG A 181 10.54 4.27 -10.41
CA ARG A 181 11.52 4.72 -11.41
C ARG A 181 12.79 5.27 -10.78
N THR A 182 12.67 5.98 -9.65
CA THR A 182 13.81 6.51 -8.90
C THR A 182 14.62 5.36 -8.31
N LEU A 183 13.96 4.44 -7.61
CA LEU A 183 14.56 3.30 -6.95
C LEU A 183 15.19 2.31 -7.95
N GLY A 184 14.54 2.08 -9.09
CA GLY A 184 15.06 1.22 -10.16
C GLY A 184 16.36 1.73 -10.78
N ARG A 185 16.72 3.01 -10.59
CA ARG A 185 17.98 3.61 -11.05
C ARG A 185 19.02 3.77 -9.94
N ALA A 186 18.67 3.46 -8.69
CA ALA A 186 19.52 3.75 -7.53
C ALA A 186 20.61 2.70 -7.27
N GLY A 187 20.63 1.57 -8.01
CA GLY A 187 21.63 0.52 -7.82
C GLY A 187 21.51 -0.21 -6.47
N LEU A 188 20.28 -0.40 -5.98
CA LEU A 188 19.97 -1.07 -4.72
C LEU A 188 20.52 -2.51 -4.68
N ARG A 189 21.13 -2.89 -3.56
CA ARG A 189 21.72 -4.21 -3.31
C ARG A 189 21.01 -4.95 -2.17
N ALA A 190 20.64 -4.23 -1.11
CA ALA A 190 19.92 -4.79 0.02
C ALA A 190 18.40 -4.83 -0.22
N ILE A 191 17.87 -3.97 -1.08
CA ILE A 191 16.44 -3.88 -1.41
C ILE A 191 16.16 -4.38 -2.83
N THR A 192 15.05 -5.11 -2.99
CA THR A 192 14.45 -5.38 -4.30
C THR A 192 13.06 -4.75 -4.36
N VAL A 193 12.83 -3.90 -5.37
CA VAL A 193 11.57 -3.20 -5.60
C VAL A 193 10.88 -3.71 -6.86
N PRO A 194 9.55 -3.55 -6.99
CA PRO A 194 8.85 -3.83 -8.24
C PRO A 194 9.36 -2.96 -9.39
N GLY A 195 9.55 -3.55 -10.58
CA GLY A 195 9.84 -2.80 -11.79
C GLY A 195 8.55 -2.20 -12.38
N VAL A 196 8.61 -0.97 -12.89
CA VAL A 196 7.49 -0.37 -13.64
C VAL A 196 7.41 -1.02 -15.02
N LEU A 197 6.36 -1.79 -15.27
CA LEU A 197 6.09 -2.42 -16.57
C LEU A 197 5.30 -1.49 -17.49
N HIS A 198 4.38 -0.71 -16.93
CA HIS A 198 3.59 0.28 -17.65
C HIS A 198 3.09 1.36 -16.69
N HIS A 199 3.01 2.60 -17.15
CA HIS A 199 2.35 3.69 -16.43
C HIS A 199 1.70 4.63 -17.45
N GLY A 200 0.40 4.83 -17.35
CA GLY A 200 -0.34 5.69 -18.27
C GLY A 200 -1.79 5.83 -17.86
N ARG A 201 -2.58 6.48 -18.72
CA ARG A 201 -4.00 6.74 -18.45
C ARG A 201 -4.91 5.91 -19.35
N TRP A 202 -6.06 5.51 -18.81
CA TRP A 202 -7.14 4.85 -19.55
C TRP A 202 -8.49 5.26 -18.98
N ASN A 203 -9.36 5.82 -19.81
CA ASN A 203 -10.70 6.27 -19.39
C ASN A 203 -10.67 7.17 -18.14
N ASP A 204 -9.79 8.18 -18.17
CA ASP A 204 -9.46 9.08 -17.06
C ASP A 204 -8.85 8.45 -15.81
N LEU A 205 -8.72 7.12 -15.76
CA LEU A 205 -8.04 6.39 -14.69
C LEU A 205 -6.54 6.46 -14.85
N GLU A 206 -5.83 6.62 -13.73
CA GLU A 206 -4.38 6.48 -13.70
C GLU A 206 -4.01 5.00 -13.50
N ILE A 207 -3.17 4.43 -14.36
CA ILE A 207 -2.84 3.02 -14.35
C ILE A 207 -1.34 2.83 -14.13
N LEU A 208 -0.98 2.06 -13.11
CA LEU A 208 0.38 1.56 -12.89
C LEU A 208 0.38 0.04 -12.94
N VAL A 209 1.16 -0.52 -13.86
CA VAL A 209 1.50 -1.95 -13.88
C VAL A 209 2.92 -2.14 -13.36
N GLN A 210 3.07 -2.93 -12.31
CA GLN A 210 4.36 -3.23 -11.68
C GLN A 210 4.66 -4.73 -11.70
N SER A 211 5.93 -5.12 -11.80
CA SER A 211 6.35 -6.51 -11.80
C SER A 211 6.00 -7.20 -10.47
N ALA A 212 5.76 -8.51 -10.52
CA ALA A 212 5.55 -9.27 -9.30
C ALA A 212 6.89 -9.56 -8.61
N LEU A 213 6.96 -9.31 -7.30
CA LEU A 213 8.10 -9.72 -6.48
C LEU A 213 7.99 -11.21 -6.10
N PRO A 214 9.11 -11.94 -5.99
CA PRO A 214 9.13 -13.37 -5.64
C PRO A 214 8.93 -13.60 -4.13
N VAL A 215 7.89 -13.01 -3.54
CA VAL A 215 7.59 -13.05 -2.08
C VAL A 215 7.28 -14.46 -1.53
N TRP A 216 7.13 -15.43 -2.44
CA TRP A 216 6.87 -16.85 -2.16
C TRP A 216 8.15 -17.69 -2.10
N GLY A 217 9.30 -17.09 -2.42
CA GLY A 217 10.60 -17.75 -2.31
C GLY A 217 10.98 -18.06 -0.86
N ALA A 218 12.16 -18.65 -0.70
CA ALA A 218 12.72 -18.93 0.62
C ALA A 218 12.75 -17.65 1.47
N ARG A 219 12.36 -17.78 2.73
CA ARG A 219 12.51 -16.71 3.72
C ARG A 219 13.88 -16.80 4.36
N ALA A 220 14.45 -15.66 4.74
CA ALA A 220 15.67 -15.66 5.54
C ALA A 220 15.45 -16.41 6.87
N ARG A 221 16.52 -17.05 7.37
CA ARG A 221 16.55 -17.62 8.73
C ARG A 221 16.32 -16.51 9.75
N ASP A 222 15.62 -16.82 10.83
CA ASP A 222 15.13 -15.81 11.78
C ASP A 222 16.25 -14.93 12.36
N GLY A 223 17.40 -15.51 12.71
CA GLY A 223 18.54 -14.77 13.27
C GLY A 223 19.20 -13.71 12.35
N ALA A 224 18.93 -13.74 11.03
CA ALA A 224 19.48 -12.76 10.08
C ALA A 224 18.48 -11.68 9.64
N ARG A 225 17.20 -11.77 10.06
CA ARG A 225 16.13 -10.93 9.51
C ARG A 225 16.26 -9.47 9.91
N ASP A 226 16.50 -9.20 11.19
CA ASP A 226 16.56 -7.83 11.71
C ASP A 226 17.75 -7.07 11.14
N GLY A 227 18.94 -7.69 11.13
CA GLY A 227 20.14 -7.08 10.55
C GLY A 227 19.97 -6.72 9.07
N ARG A 228 19.30 -7.58 8.29
CA ARG A 228 19.00 -7.32 6.88
C ARG A 228 17.96 -6.24 6.68
N ARG A 229 16.90 -6.23 7.49
CA ARG A 229 15.90 -5.15 7.47
C ARG A 229 16.57 -3.79 7.75
N LEU A 230 17.40 -3.71 8.78
CA LEU A 230 18.10 -2.48 9.13
C LEU A 230 19.10 -2.05 8.05
N ALA A 231 19.85 -3.00 7.46
CA ALA A 231 20.73 -2.70 6.33
C ALA A 231 19.98 -2.17 5.12
N ALA A 232 18.80 -2.74 4.81
CA ALA A 232 17.93 -2.27 3.75
C ALA A 232 17.39 -0.85 4.04
N MET A 233 16.91 -0.58 5.25
CA MET A 233 16.45 0.76 5.63
C MET A 233 17.57 1.82 5.55
N ARG A 234 18.82 1.46 5.91
CA ARG A 234 19.98 2.34 5.74
C ARG A 234 20.28 2.61 4.27
N GLU A 235 20.35 1.56 3.45
CA GLU A 235 20.54 1.71 2.00
C GLU A 235 19.48 2.62 1.40
N LEU A 236 18.21 2.46 1.80
CA LEU A 236 17.14 3.33 1.35
C LEU A 236 17.38 4.78 1.75
N ALA A 237 17.76 5.03 3.00
CA ALA A 237 18.02 6.38 3.48
C ALA A 237 19.12 7.09 2.68
N GLU A 238 20.04 6.33 2.07
CA GLU A 238 21.23 6.82 1.36
C GLU A 238 21.07 6.94 -0.18
N ILE A 239 19.94 6.57 -0.78
CA ILE A 239 19.82 6.42 -2.25
C ILE A 239 20.12 7.68 -3.09
N ARG A 240 20.08 8.87 -2.47
CA ARG A 240 20.40 10.17 -3.09
C ARG A 240 21.49 10.92 -2.31
N GLY A 241 22.27 10.18 -1.52
CA GLY A 241 23.15 10.73 -0.50
C GLY A 241 22.38 11.22 0.72
N VAL A 242 23.08 11.27 1.85
CA VAL A 242 22.59 11.90 3.08
C VAL A 242 23.20 13.29 3.17
N ARG A 243 22.36 14.30 3.38
CA ARG A 243 22.80 15.68 3.61
C ARG A 243 22.55 16.05 5.06
N THR A 244 23.60 16.49 5.75
CA THR A 244 23.46 17.03 7.11
C THR A 244 23.22 18.53 6.98
N GLU A 245 22.06 18.99 7.44
CA GLU A 245 21.67 20.40 7.39
C GLU A 245 21.06 20.84 8.73
N PRO A 246 21.20 22.12 9.12
CA PRO A 246 20.52 22.66 10.30
C PRO A 246 19.02 22.38 10.24
N ALA A 247 18.47 21.83 11.33
CA ALA A 247 17.11 21.29 11.32
C ALA A 247 16.04 22.35 11.01
N ASP A 248 16.22 23.56 11.53
CA ASP A 248 15.37 24.74 11.33
C ASP A 248 15.48 25.33 9.91
N ALA A 249 16.68 25.29 9.33
CA ALA A 249 16.96 25.79 7.98
C ALA A 249 16.61 24.76 6.89
N SER A 250 16.43 23.49 7.23
CA SER A 250 16.08 22.43 6.29
C SER A 250 14.73 22.65 5.59
N SER A 251 14.55 22.04 4.42
CA SER A 251 13.27 22.15 3.67
C SER A 251 12.11 21.40 4.35
N TYR A 252 12.42 20.44 5.21
CA TYR A 252 11.48 19.52 5.84
C TYR A 252 10.42 20.21 6.72
N PRO A 253 10.77 20.99 7.77
CA PRO A 253 9.77 21.64 8.63
C PRO A 253 8.93 22.64 7.85
N ARG A 254 9.49 23.35 6.86
CA ARG A 254 8.73 24.26 5.98
C ARG A 254 7.68 23.50 5.15
N ARG A 255 8.03 22.34 4.60
CA ARG A 255 7.11 21.48 3.86
C ARG A 255 5.98 20.99 4.76
N LEU A 256 6.31 20.57 5.98
CA LEU A 256 5.32 20.07 6.93
C LEU A 256 4.39 21.18 7.43
N ALA A 257 4.94 22.37 7.72
CA ALA A 257 4.18 23.56 8.13
C ALA A 257 3.20 24.02 7.04
N ARG A 258 3.58 23.92 5.76
CA ARG A 258 2.69 24.21 4.62
C ARG A 258 1.52 23.23 4.58
N ARG A 259 1.79 21.94 4.65
CA ARG A 259 0.77 20.88 4.68
C ARG A 259 -0.20 21.04 5.86
N LEU A 260 0.31 21.42 7.04
CA LEU A 260 -0.53 21.73 8.20
C LEU A 260 -1.42 22.96 8.00
N GLY A 261 -1.08 23.85 7.06
CA GLY A 261 -1.93 24.97 6.66
C GLY A 261 -3.24 24.55 5.99
N ASP A 262 -3.26 23.37 5.37
CA ASP A 262 -4.43 22.80 4.69
C ASP A 262 -5.29 21.94 5.63
N VAL A 263 -4.84 21.69 6.86
CA VAL A 263 -5.58 20.89 7.84
C VAL A 263 -6.78 21.69 8.40
N PRO A 264 -8.02 21.14 8.33
CA PRO A 264 -9.21 21.82 8.85
C PRO A 264 -9.21 22.00 10.38
N ASP A 265 -8.78 20.97 11.12
CA ASP A 265 -8.67 21.01 12.58
C ASP A 265 -7.46 21.88 13.00
N ARG A 266 -7.73 23.16 13.27
CA ARG A 266 -6.69 24.16 13.60
C ARG A 266 -6.03 23.91 14.96
N GLU A 267 -6.77 23.34 15.91
CA GLU A 267 -6.22 23.04 17.24
C GLU A 267 -5.24 21.87 17.15
N ALA A 268 -5.64 20.77 16.51
CA ALA A 268 -4.75 19.64 16.27
C ALA A 268 -3.53 20.04 15.43
N ALA A 269 -3.73 20.85 14.39
CA ALA A 269 -2.63 21.37 13.58
C ALA A 269 -1.67 22.24 14.40
N GLY A 270 -2.17 23.03 15.35
CA GLY A 270 -1.37 23.84 16.27
C GLY A 270 -0.49 22.99 17.19
N VAL A 271 -1.02 21.89 17.74
CA VAL A 271 -0.25 20.94 18.55
C VAL A 271 0.92 20.34 17.75
N VAL A 272 0.64 19.88 16.53
CA VAL A 272 1.67 19.28 15.66
C VAL A 272 2.72 20.33 15.28
N ARG A 273 2.30 21.56 14.96
CA ARG A 273 3.20 22.67 14.63
C ARG A 273 4.13 22.99 15.79
N GLY A 274 3.61 23.12 17.01
CA GLY A 274 4.43 23.41 18.19
C GLY A 274 5.44 22.28 18.49
N ALA A 275 5.08 21.02 18.25
CA ALA A 275 6.01 19.90 18.39
C ALA A 275 7.15 19.96 17.35
N ILE A 276 6.85 20.33 16.11
CA ILE A 276 7.87 20.54 15.06
C ILE A 276 8.81 21.68 15.46
N GLU A 277 8.27 22.82 15.87
CA GLU A 277 9.05 23.99 16.28
C GLU A 277 10.00 23.65 17.43
N ARG A 278 9.52 22.96 18.48
CA ARG A 278 10.39 22.51 19.58
C ARG A 278 11.48 21.56 19.11
N ALA A 279 11.16 20.62 18.21
CA ALA A 279 12.11 19.61 17.75
C ALA A 279 13.22 20.15 16.83
N VAL A 280 13.07 21.37 16.29
CA VAL A 280 14.09 22.01 15.44
C VAL A 280 14.69 23.28 16.06
N ALA A 281 14.23 23.70 17.24
CA ALA A 281 14.53 25.00 17.83
C ALA A 281 16.02 25.25 18.13
N ASP A 282 16.79 24.20 18.41
CA ASP A 282 18.24 24.30 18.69
C ASP A 282 19.08 24.52 17.42
N GLY A 283 18.50 24.36 16.22
CA GLY A 283 19.21 24.45 14.94
C GLY A 283 20.24 23.34 14.73
N GLU A 284 20.37 22.40 15.67
CA GLU A 284 21.40 21.37 15.63
C GLU A 284 21.18 20.46 14.42
N PRO A 285 22.21 20.21 13.58
CA PRO A 285 22.02 19.56 12.29
C PRO A 285 21.42 18.15 12.38
N LEU A 286 20.60 17.80 11.40
CA LEU A 286 20.05 16.46 11.24
C LEU A 286 20.45 15.86 9.89
N PRO A 287 20.74 14.54 9.84
CA PRO A 287 20.95 13.85 8.57
C PRO A 287 19.61 13.70 7.83
N MET A 288 19.58 14.18 6.59
CA MET A 288 18.42 14.15 5.71
C MET A 288 18.66 13.16 4.58
N GLY A 289 17.73 12.23 4.40
CA GLY A 289 17.81 11.16 3.41
C GLY A 289 16.43 10.80 2.85
N ALA A 290 16.27 9.55 2.46
CA ALA A 290 15.00 9.02 1.99
C ALA A 290 14.31 8.11 3.01
N TRP A 291 13.03 7.85 2.78
CA TRP A 291 12.29 6.81 3.49
C TRP A 291 11.18 6.26 2.58
N HIS A 292 10.68 5.07 2.92
CA HIS A 292 9.57 4.43 2.24
C HIS A 292 8.25 5.12 2.59
N GLY A 293 8.13 5.60 3.84
CA GLY A 293 6.93 6.30 4.31
C GLY A 293 5.79 5.41 4.77
N ASP A 294 5.91 4.09 4.64
CA ASP A 294 4.97 3.08 5.17
C ASP A 294 5.67 1.71 5.32
N TRP A 295 6.93 1.72 5.76
CA TRP A 295 7.70 0.49 5.95
C TRP A 295 7.15 -0.32 7.12
N THR A 296 6.43 -1.39 6.82
CA THR A 296 5.71 -2.23 7.80
C THR A 296 6.04 -3.71 7.59
N PRO A 297 5.80 -4.58 8.59
CA PRO A 297 5.99 -6.02 8.42
C PRO A 297 5.18 -6.64 7.26
N TRP A 298 4.07 -6.02 6.86
CA TRP A 298 3.21 -6.47 5.75
C TRP A 298 3.49 -5.79 4.41
N ASN A 299 4.43 -4.84 4.36
CA ASN A 299 4.94 -4.22 3.12
C ASN A 299 6.35 -4.70 2.74
N MET A 300 6.81 -5.79 3.37
CA MET A 300 8.12 -6.36 3.11
C MET A 300 8.18 -7.88 3.24
N ALA A 301 9.20 -8.49 2.62
CA ALA A 301 9.59 -9.87 2.85
C ALA A 301 11.12 -10.00 2.85
N VAL A 302 11.68 -10.54 3.93
CA VAL A 302 13.12 -10.80 4.02
C VAL A 302 13.44 -12.16 3.40
N THR A 303 14.30 -12.16 2.38
CA THR A 303 14.78 -13.35 1.65
C THR A 303 16.27 -13.59 1.96
N PRO A 304 16.83 -14.76 1.56
CA PRO A 304 18.26 -15.05 1.63
C PRO A 304 19.18 -14.02 0.97
N ASP A 305 18.70 -13.28 -0.03
CA ASP A 305 19.57 -12.41 -0.82
C ASP A 305 19.25 -10.92 -0.62
N SER A 306 17.99 -10.56 -0.42
CA SER A 306 17.55 -9.17 -0.27
C SER A 306 16.29 -9.02 0.58
N VAL A 307 15.90 -7.77 0.84
CA VAL A 307 14.57 -7.43 1.34
C VAL A 307 13.70 -6.99 0.17
N LEU A 308 12.65 -7.76 -0.09
CA LEU A 308 11.59 -7.39 -1.04
C LEU A 308 10.70 -6.35 -0.37
N VAL A 309 10.45 -5.20 -1.00
CA VAL A 309 9.67 -4.11 -0.43
C VAL A 309 8.70 -3.55 -1.46
N TRP A 310 7.46 -3.31 -1.06
CA TRP A 310 6.38 -2.84 -1.95
C TRP A 310 5.49 -1.80 -1.27
N ASP A 311 4.62 -1.16 -2.06
CA ASP A 311 3.72 -0.07 -1.64
C ASP A 311 4.43 1.28 -1.45
N TRP A 312 5.17 1.69 -2.48
CA TRP A 312 6.04 2.88 -2.50
C TRP A 312 5.30 4.21 -2.70
N GLU A 313 3.98 4.25 -2.52
CA GLU A 313 3.14 5.44 -2.76
C GLU A 313 3.45 6.62 -1.82
N ARG A 314 4.14 6.36 -0.70
CA ARG A 314 4.52 7.34 0.32
C ARG A 314 6.03 7.62 0.38
N PHE A 315 6.77 7.13 -0.61
CA PHE A 315 8.20 7.38 -0.72
C PHE A 315 8.48 8.88 -0.73
N ALA A 316 9.46 9.32 0.07
CA ALA A 316 9.90 10.71 0.03
C ALA A 316 11.40 10.83 0.23
N LEU A 317 11.94 11.91 -0.31
CA LEU A 317 13.30 12.39 -0.09
C LEU A 317 13.27 13.54 0.92
N ASP A 318 14.46 13.95 1.36
CA ASP A 318 14.67 15.11 2.21
C ASP A 318 13.82 15.03 3.49
N VAL A 319 13.91 13.88 4.16
CA VAL A 319 13.34 13.60 5.48
C VAL A 319 14.46 13.19 6.45
N PRO A 320 14.31 13.40 7.77
CA PRO A 320 15.29 12.93 8.73
C PRO A 320 15.51 11.41 8.64
N VAL A 321 16.78 11.00 8.64
CA VAL A 321 17.17 9.58 8.56
C VAL A 321 16.63 8.81 9.76
N GLY A 322 16.06 7.62 9.51
CA GLY A 322 15.59 6.70 10.54
C GLY A 322 14.07 6.59 10.70
N PHE A 323 13.29 7.38 9.94
CA PHE A 323 11.83 7.33 10.03
C PHE A 323 11.25 5.94 9.78
N ASP A 324 11.77 5.16 8.83
CA ASP A 324 11.25 3.81 8.56
C ASP A 324 11.46 2.84 9.74
N ALA A 325 12.54 2.99 10.51
CA ALA A 325 12.78 2.17 11.69
C ALA A 325 11.78 2.49 12.81
N LEU A 326 11.55 3.78 13.08
CA LEU A 326 10.51 4.23 14.01
C LEU A 326 9.12 3.80 13.55
N HIS A 327 8.86 3.88 12.24
CA HIS A 327 7.59 3.47 11.67
C HIS A 327 7.32 1.98 11.86
N TYR A 328 8.31 1.15 11.56
CA TYR A 328 8.23 -0.28 11.77
C TYR A 328 7.91 -0.65 13.23
N VAL A 329 8.62 -0.03 14.19
CA VAL A 329 8.40 -0.25 15.64
C VAL A 329 7.00 0.20 16.07
N LEU A 330 6.56 1.39 15.68
CA LEU A 330 5.22 1.88 16.02
C LEU A 330 4.14 0.92 15.51
N GLN A 331 4.33 0.37 14.32
CA GLN A 331 3.38 -0.51 13.64
C GLN A 331 3.26 -1.88 14.33
N GLU A 332 4.34 -2.41 14.89
CA GLU A 332 4.31 -3.61 15.70
C GLU A 332 3.61 -3.39 17.04
N LEU A 333 3.88 -2.26 17.71
CA LEU A 333 3.36 -1.97 19.04
C LEU A 333 1.88 -1.54 19.06
N ARG A 334 1.38 -0.95 17.97
CA ARG A 334 0.01 -0.39 17.93
C ARG A 334 -1.11 -1.43 17.79
N ALA A 335 -0.79 -2.73 17.70
CA ALA A 335 -1.74 -3.79 17.38
C ALA A 335 -2.88 -4.04 18.41
N GLY A 336 -2.95 -3.27 19.51
CA GLY A 336 -3.93 -3.42 20.60
C GLY A 336 -4.99 -2.31 20.74
N GLY A 337 -5.09 -1.37 19.79
CA GLY A 337 -6.04 -0.25 19.85
C GLY A 337 -5.41 1.08 20.33
N VAL A 338 -6.24 2.06 20.70
CA VAL A 338 -5.82 3.46 20.98
C VAL A 338 -4.72 3.54 22.04
N GLU A 339 -4.90 2.85 23.17
CA GLU A 339 -3.96 2.89 24.28
C GLU A 339 -2.63 2.18 23.93
N ALA A 340 -2.68 1.11 23.14
CA ALA A 340 -1.47 0.49 22.62
C ALA A 340 -0.73 1.40 21.61
N ALA A 341 -1.48 2.13 20.79
CA ALA A 341 -0.92 3.11 19.86
C ALA A 341 -0.25 4.28 20.60
N ARG A 342 -0.86 4.79 21.68
CA ARG A 342 -0.28 5.83 22.54
C ARG A 342 1.05 5.37 23.14
N ARG A 343 1.07 4.20 23.80
CA ARG A 343 2.31 3.61 24.32
C ARG A 343 3.35 3.36 23.24
N GLY A 344 2.92 2.97 22.04
CA GLY A 344 3.82 2.81 20.89
C GLY A 344 4.48 4.12 20.48
N ALA A 345 3.73 5.23 20.47
CA ALA A 345 4.26 6.56 20.18
C ALA A 345 5.23 7.04 21.28
N GLU A 346 4.89 6.85 22.55
CA GLU A 346 5.78 7.14 23.69
C GLU A 346 7.06 6.32 23.62
N HIS A 347 6.95 5.02 23.31
CA HIS A 347 8.08 4.11 23.14
C HIS A 347 9.03 4.59 22.03
N CYS A 348 8.49 5.09 20.91
CA CYS A 348 9.31 5.63 19.83
C CYS A 348 10.20 6.80 20.29
N ILE A 349 9.71 7.67 21.18
CA ILE A 349 10.50 8.79 21.74
C ILE A 349 11.47 8.27 22.80
N GLN A 350 11.00 7.44 23.72
CA GLN A 350 11.78 6.96 24.87
C GLN A 350 12.97 6.10 24.43
N ARG A 351 12.75 5.22 23.46
CA ARG A 351 13.74 4.27 22.92
C ARG A 351 14.35 4.73 21.59
N ALA A 352 14.12 5.98 21.19
CA ALA A 352 14.71 6.53 19.97
C ALA A 352 16.23 6.31 19.87
N PRO A 353 17.04 6.51 20.93
CA PRO A 353 18.48 6.27 20.86
C PRO A 353 18.84 4.82 20.49
N ASP A 354 18.11 3.84 21.01
CA ASP A 354 18.34 2.43 20.68
C ASP A 354 17.85 2.07 19.27
N ILE A 355 16.69 2.62 18.87
CA ILE A 355 16.10 2.37 17.54
C ILE A 355 16.95 3.00 16.43
N LEU A 356 17.50 4.19 16.68
CA LEU A 356 18.20 5.02 15.69
C LEU A 356 19.73 4.99 15.82
N GLY A 357 20.29 4.41 16.88
CA GLY A 357 21.72 4.13 17.01
C GLY A 357 22.30 3.38 15.81
N PRO A 358 21.64 2.34 15.26
CA PRO A 358 22.08 1.66 14.04
C PRO A 358 22.13 2.53 12.77
N PHE A 359 21.59 3.75 12.82
CA PHE A 359 21.63 4.76 11.76
C PHE A 359 22.63 5.89 12.05
N GLY A 360 23.40 5.78 13.15
CA GLY A 360 24.45 6.73 13.52
C GLY A 360 23.96 7.97 14.29
N LEU A 361 22.72 7.97 14.80
CA LEU A 361 22.19 9.12 15.53
C LEU A 361 22.52 9.05 17.02
N ALA A 362 23.10 10.13 17.54
CA ALA A 362 23.27 10.33 18.98
C ALA A 362 21.92 10.53 19.69
N ALA A 363 21.86 10.27 21.00
CA ALA A 363 20.61 10.25 21.75
C ALA A 363 19.76 11.54 21.63
N PRO A 364 20.33 12.76 21.72
CA PRO A 364 19.53 13.98 21.55
C PRO A 364 18.93 14.11 20.15
N ALA A 365 19.72 13.84 19.10
CA ALA A 365 19.25 13.87 17.71
C ALA A 365 18.18 12.79 17.46
N ALA A 366 18.36 11.58 18.00
CA ALA A 366 17.41 10.50 17.85
C ALA A 366 16.02 10.85 18.42
N ARG A 367 15.97 11.47 19.61
CA ARG A 367 14.69 11.92 20.20
C ARG A 367 14.00 12.98 19.36
N ARG A 368 14.75 13.98 18.85
CA ARG A 368 14.22 15.00 17.93
C ARG A 368 13.64 14.37 16.65
N VAL A 369 14.37 13.43 16.05
CA VAL A 369 13.90 12.66 14.88
C VAL A 369 12.63 11.87 15.19
N ALA A 370 12.50 11.26 16.37
CA ALA A 370 11.28 10.58 16.77
C ALA A 370 10.06 11.52 16.87
N VAL A 371 10.24 12.72 17.42
CA VAL A 371 9.17 13.74 17.45
C VAL A 371 8.77 14.18 16.04
N LEU A 372 9.75 14.47 15.17
CA LEU A 372 9.50 14.85 13.78
C LEU A 372 8.80 13.75 12.98
N TYR A 373 9.14 12.49 13.22
CA TYR A 373 8.46 11.32 12.67
C TYR A 373 6.99 11.28 13.10
N LEU A 374 6.71 11.40 14.40
CA LEU A 374 5.34 11.39 14.91
C LEU A 374 4.52 12.58 14.39
N ALA A 375 5.14 13.75 14.20
CA ALA A 375 4.51 14.90 13.58
C ALA A 375 4.16 14.67 12.09
N GLU A 376 5.02 13.99 11.32
CA GLU A 376 4.74 13.58 9.95
C GLU A 376 3.53 12.63 9.87
N ILE A 377 3.48 11.64 10.77
CA ILE A 377 2.34 10.72 10.87
C ILE A 377 1.07 11.46 11.28
N ALA A 378 1.13 12.36 12.26
CA ALA A 378 -0.02 13.16 12.67
C ALA A 378 -0.55 14.01 11.52
N THR A 379 0.34 14.73 10.82
CA THR A 379 -0.03 15.58 9.67
C THR A 379 -0.72 14.77 8.58
N ARG A 380 -0.19 13.57 8.27
CA ARG A 380 -0.81 12.65 7.31
C ARG A 380 -2.22 12.24 7.71
N TYR A 381 -2.42 11.82 8.96
CA TYR A 381 -3.74 11.41 9.43
C TYR A 381 -4.75 12.57 9.47
N LEU A 382 -4.29 13.80 9.74
CA LEU A 382 -5.12 15.01 9.72
C LEU A 382 -5.55 15.42 8.30
N LEU A 383 -4.70 15.18 7.28
CA LEU A 383 -5.01 15.48 5.88
C LEU A 383 -5.82 14.38 5.20
N ASP A 384 -5.51 13.12 5.47
CA ASP A 384 -6.14 11.94 4.84
C ASP A 384 -7.58 11.69 5.37
N ASP A 385 -8.17 12.64 6.11
CA ASP A 385 -9.52 12.66 6.69
C ASP A 385 -10.07 11.29 7.11
N GLN A 386 -9.65 10.81 8.28
CA GLN A 386 -10.17 9.56 8.85
C GLN A 386 -11.63 9.64 9.36
N ALA A 387 -12.40 10.69 9.03
CA ALA A 387 -13.82 10.75 9.35
C ALA A 387 -14.69 9.76 8.54
N GLU A 388 -14.24 9.25 7.38
CA GLU A 388 -15.07 8.36 6.53
C GLU A 388 -14.85 6.84 6.69
N ALA A 389 -14.03 6.36 7.63
CA ALA A 389 -13.77 4.91 7.75
C ALA A 389 -13.83 4.29 9.15
N GLY A 390 -14.40 4.98 10.15
CA GLY A 390 -14.76 4.37 11.45
C GLY A 390 -13.62 3.62 12.17
N ALA A 391 -12.36 3.90 11.82
CA ALA A 391 -11.22 3.21 12.41
C ALA A 391 -10.96 3.81 13.78
N ARG A 392 -10.88 2.97 14.81
CA ARG A 392 -10.64 3.33 16.21
C ARG A 392 -9.41 4.24 16.44
N LEU A 393 -8.50 4.35 15.47
CA LEU A 393 -7.26 5.14 15.52
C LEU A 393 -7.34 6.51 14.80
N GLY A 394 -8.48 6.85 14.18
CA GLY A 394 -8.71 8.18 13.58
C GLY A 394 -8.86 9.31 14.62
N ARG A 395 -9.01 8.95 15.90
CA ARG A 395 -9.04 9.86 17.06
C ARG A 395 -7.63 10.18 17.53
N LEU A 396 -6.89 10.97 16.75
CA LEU A 396 -5.52 11.38 17.08
C LEU A 396 -5.43 12.06 18.45
N ASP A 397 -6.48 12.77 18.86
CA ASP A 397 -6.68 13.39 20.18
C ASP A 397 -6.49 12.41 21.35
N ARG A 398 -6.68 11.10 21.13
CA ARG A 398 -6.61 10.09 22.19
C ARG A 398 -5.30 9.34 22.28
N TRP A 399 -4.39 9.51 21.32
CA TRP A 399 -3.15 8.74 21.33
C TRP A 399 -1.91 9.48 20.83
N LEU A 400 -2.02 10.27 19.76
CA LEU A 400 -0.83 10.88 19.14
C LEU A 400 -0.64 12.34 19.58
N LEU A 401 -1.71 13.13 19.61
CA LEU A 401 -1.64 14.53 20.04
C LEU A 401 -1.18 14.69 21.49
N PRO A 402 -1.64 13.89 22.47
CA PRO A 402 -1.15 13.99 23.85
C PRO A 402 0.36 13.77 23.95
N VAL A 403 0.90 12.82 23.18
CA VAL A 403 2.34 12.49 23.16
C VAL A 403 3.15 13.62 22.54
N LEU A 404 2.66 14.23 21.46
CA LEU A 404 3.30 15.38 20.83
C LEU A 404 3.28 16.62 21.72
N SER A 405 2.19 16.84 22.46
CA SER A 405 2.09 17.94 23.44
C SER A 405 3.07 17.79 24.59
N SER A 406 3.23 16.58 25.13
CA SER A 406 4.14 16.31 26.26
C SER A 406 5.59 16.07 25.86
N ALA A 407 5.89 15.95 24.56
CA ALA A 407 7.25 15.74 24.09
C ALA A 407 8.08 17.02 24.32
N GLU A 408 8.92 16.97 25.34
CA GLU A 408 10.01 17.93 25.51
C GLU A 408 11.14 17.57 24.54
N ALA A 409 11.64 18.56 23.80
CA ALA A 409 12.75 18.37 22.88
C ALA A 409 14.08 18.12 23.61
N ASN A 410 14.14 18.32 24.93
CA ASN A 410 15.36 18.21 25.71
C ASN A 410 15.05 17.83 27.17
N PRO A 411 14.97 16.53 27.54
CA PRO A 411 15.13 16.19 28.94
C PRO A 411 16.57 16.54 29.28
N LYS A 412 16.78 17.59 30.09
CA LYS A 412 18.09 17.84 30.70
C LYS A 412 18.50 16.52 31.38
N ASP A 413 19.66 16.01 30.99
CA ASP A 413 20.27 14.80 31.55
C ASP A 413 20.29 14.82 33.08
#